data_AF-A0A752IMK4-F1
#
_entry.id   AF-A0A752IMK4-F1
#
_cell.length_a   1.000
_cell.length_b   1.000
_cell.length_c   1.000
_cell.angle_alpha   90.00
_cell.angle_beta   90.00
_cell.angle_gamma   90.00
#
_symmetry.space_group_name_H-M   'P 1'
#
loop_
_entity.id
_entity.type
_entity.pdbx_description
1 polymer ?
#
loop_
_entity_poly.entity_id
_entity_poly.type
_entity_poly.pdbx_seq_one_letter_code
_entity_poly.pdbx_strand_id
1 'polypeptide(L)'
;MSKEYVEKPLYLLIADWVMAENRWVSAKEIAKQFNMDHCKAINAVSYILSEVGEINCETKTIPNQLEGRGCQCQRLVRIKSIDSQLYARIGNSAREKMAGAGKTPRMTTVPPTELNREQKWQMMLSKSMRR
;
A
#
# COMPACT_ATOMS: atom_id res chain seq x y z
N MET A 1 28.59 -17.18 -3.84
CA MET A 1 27.20 -17.25 -4.36
C MET A 1 26.36 -16.23 -3.60
N SER A 2 26.43 -14.96 -4.01
CA SER A 2 25.69 -13.88 -3.36
C SER A 2 24.23 -14.03 -3.75
N LYS A 3 23.39 -14.55 -2.85
CA LYS A 3 21.94 -14.42 -2.98
C LYS A 3 21.67 -12.92 -2.98
N GLU A 4 21.38 -12.34 -4.14
CA GLU A 4 20.89 -10.96 -4.25
C GLU A 4 19.65 -10.87 -3.35
N TYR A 5 19.83 -10.35 -2.14
CA TYR A 5 18.73 -10.03 -1.24
C TYR A 5 18.00 -8.85 -1.86
N VAL A 6 17.06 -9.16 -2.75
CA VAL A 6 16.10 -8.16 -3.21
C VAL A 6 15.27 -7.78 -1.98
N GLU A 7 15.46 -6.55 -1.49
CA GLU A 7 14.65 -6.02 -0.39
C GLU A 7 13.17 -6.06 -0.82
N LYS A 8 12.41 -6.96 -0.18
CA LYS A 8 10.96 -7.06 -0.41
C LYS A 8 10.28 -5.79 0.10
N PRO A 9 9.30 -5.24 -0.64
CA PRO A 9 8.52 -4.12 -0.14
C PRO A 9 7.72 -4.52 1.11
N LEU A 10 7.51 -3.55 2.00
CA LEU A 10 6.87 -3.78 3.31
C LEU A 10 5.50 -4.46 3.23
N TYR A 11 4.67 -4.09 2.25
CA TYR A 11 3.35 -4.71 2.09
C TYR A 11 3.45 -6.20 1.78
N LEU A 12 4.50 -6.64 1.07
CA LEU A 12 4.70 -8.05 0.75
C LEU A 12 5.21 -8.81 1.98
N LEU A 13 6.07 -8.19 2.80
CA LEU A 13 6.49 -8.77 4.09
C LEU A 13 5.29 -8.97 5.02
N ILE A 14 4.38 -7.98 5.09
CA ILE A 14 3.14 -8.09 5.85
C ILE A 14 2.27 -9.21 5.28
N ALA A 15 2.14 -9.29 3.95
CA ALA A 15 1.33 -10.31 3.30
C ALA A 15 1.87 -11.73 3.54
N ASP A 16 3.17 -11.94 3.39
CA ASP A 16 3.87 -13.19 3.68
C ASP A 16 3.61 -13.63 5.13
N TRP A 17 3.73 -12.70 6.09
CA TRP A 17 3.48 -12.98 7.49
C TRP A 17 2.02 -13.30 7.79
N VAL A 18 1.07 -12.50 7.30
CA VAL A 18 -0.38 -12.74 7.51
C VAL A 18 -0.80 -14.08 6.88
N MET A 19 -0.23 -14.46 5.73
CA MET A 19 -0.46 -15.77 5.12
C MET A 19 0.10 -16.90 5.99
N ALA A 20 1.31 -16.75 6.54
CA ALA A 20 1.93 -17.74 7.41
C ALA A 20 1.18 -17.96 8.73
N GLU A 21 0.53 -16.92 9.26
CA GLU A 21 -0.32 -17.01 10.45
C GLU A 21 -1.57 -17.91 10.23
N ASN A 22 -2.00 -18.10 8.97
CA ASN A 22 -3.14 -18.93 8.57
C ASN A 22 -4.43 -18.71 9.41
N ARG A 23 -4.65 -17.47 9.86
CA ARG A 23 -5.79 -17.08 10.67
C ARG A 23 -6.22 -15.65 10.34
N TRP A 24 -7.28 -15.21 10.99
CA TRP A 24 -7.71 -13.83 10.93
C TRP A 24 -6.79 -12.95 11.79
N VAL A 25 -6.27 -11.89 11.20
CA VAL A 25 -5.31 -10.97 11.84
C VAL A 25 -5.83 -9.54 11.75
N SER A 26 -5.65 -8.78 12.83
CA SER A 26 -6.01 -7.37 12.90
C SER A 26 -4.86 -6.44 12.54
N ALA A 27 -5.18 -5.21 12.13
CA ALA A 27 -4.17 -4.17 11.93
C ALA A 27 -3.41 -3.81 13.23
N LYS A 28 -3.95 -4.12 14.42
CA LYS A 28 -3.24 -3.94 15.70
C LYS A 28 -2.11 -4.97 15.85
N GLU A 29 -2.38 -6.22 15.48
CA GLU A 29 -1.36 -7.28 15.51
C GLU A 29 -0.26 -7.02 14.50
N ILE A 30 -0.62 -6.58 13.28
CA ILE A 30 0.37 -6.18 12.26
C ILE A 30 1.23 -5.03 12.78
N ALA A 31 0.62 -4.01 13.38
CA ALA A 31 1.35 -2.88 13.96
C ALA A 31 2.37 -3.34 15.01
N LYS A 32 1.97 -4.26 15.90
CA LYS A 32 2.85 -4.84 16.92
C LYS A 32 3.98 -5.67 16.30
N GLN A 33 3.67 -6.55 15.35
CA GLN A 33 4.64 -7.45 14.73
C GLN A 33 5.73 -6.70 13.97
N PHE A 34 5.37 -5.63 13.27
CA PHE A 34 6.28 -4.85 12.44
C PHE A 34 6.78 -3.59 13.13
N ASN A 35 6.49 -3.42 14.43
CA ASN A 35 6.86 -2.25 15.23
C ASN A 35 6.53 -0.92 14.52
N MET A 36 5.29 -0.79 14.03
CA MET A 36 4.81 0.38 13.31
C MET A 36 3.52 0.95 13.91
N ASP A 37 3.21 2.20 13.58
CA ASP A 37 1.97 2.83 14.03
C ASP A 37 0.73 2.10 13.51
N HIS A 38 -0.33 2.07 14.33
CA HIS A 38 -1.59 1.42 13.95
C HIS A 38 -2.18 1.98 12.65
N CYS A 39 -2.12 3.30 12.45
CA CYS A 39 -2.57 3.95 11.22
C CYS A 39 -1.76 3.50 9.99
N LYS A 40 -0.45 3.28 10.14
CA LYS A 40 0.40 2.76 9.05
C LYS A 40 0.03 1.32 8.69
N ALA A 41 -0.23 0.48 9.69
CA ALA A 41 -0.69 -0.88 9.47
C ALA A 41 -2.05 -0.91 8.75
N ILE A 42 -2.98 -0.03 9.12
CA ILE A 42 -4.28 0.11 8.42
C ILE A 42 -4.05 0.49 6.96
N ASN A 43 -3.20 1.48 6.69
CA ASN A 43 -2.92 1.92 5.33
C ASN A 43 -2.26 0.82 4.48
N ALA A 44 -1.31 0.09 5.05
CA ALA A 44 -0.68 -1.04 4.38
C ALA A 44 -1.69 -2.14 4.03
N VAL A 45 -2.58 -2.47 4.97
CA VAL A 45 -3.67 -3.43 4.75
C VAL A 45 -4.63 -2.94 3.66
N SER A 46 -5.04 -1.66 3.70
CA SER A 46 -5.90 -1.07 2.66
C SER A 46 -5.23 -1.11 1.29
N TYR A 47 -3.92 -0.85 1.21
CA TYR A 47 -3.17 -0.96 -0.04
C TYR A 47 -3.15 -2.39 -0.57
N ILE A 48 -2.85 -3.38 0.27
CA ILE A 48 -2.86 -4.81 -0.12
C ILE A 48 -4.23 -5.19 -0.69
N LEU A 49 -5.31 -4.75 -0.05
CA LEU A 49 -6.67 -5.12 -0.42
C LEU A 49 -7.20 -4.43 -1.68
N SER A 50 -6.75 -3.21 -1.96
CA SER A 50 -7.26 -2.40 -3.08
C SER A 50 -6.38 -2.47 -4.32
N GLU A 51 -5.05 -2.50 -4.14
CA GLU A 51 -4.09 -2.22 -5.22
C GLU A 51 -3.26 -3.46 -5.64
N VAL A 52 -3.29 -4.55 -4.87
CA VAL A 52 -2.47 -5.74 -5.15
C VAL A 52 -3.34 -6.94 -5.51
N GLY A 53 -3.77 -6.99 -6.76
CA GLY A 53 -4.67 -8.04 -7.28
C GLY A 53 -4.09 -9.46 -7.23
N GLU A 54 -2.77 -9.60 -7.12
CA GLU A 54 -2.09 -10.89 -6.98
C GLU A 54 -2.18 -11.50 -5.58
N ILE A 55 -2.63 -10.74 -4.58
CA ILE A 55 -2.80 -11.23 -3.21
C ILE A 55 -4.28 -11.56 -2.99
N ASN A 56 -4.59 -12.86 -2.86
CA ASN A 56 -5.95 -13.32 -2.58
C ASN A 56 -6.26 -13.15 -1.10
N CYS A 57 -7.08 -12.15 -0.79
CA CYS A 57 -7.41 -11.74 0.58
C CYS A 57 -8.87 -11.98 0.91
N GLU A 58 -9.15 -12.33 2.16
CA GLU A 58 -10.47 -12.25 2.75
C GLU A 58 -10.50 -11.20 3.86
N THR A 59 -11.64 -10.55 4.02
CA THR A 59 -11.84 -9.61 5.12
C THR A 59 -13.13 -9.89 5.87
N LYS A 60 -13.09 -9.74 7.19
CA LYS A 60 -14.28 -9.78 8.05
C LYS A 60 -14.28 -8.57 8.96
N THR A 61 -15.46 -8.08 9.26
CA THR A 61 -15.66 -6.91 10.11
C THR A 61 -16.38 -7.33 11.38
N ILE A 62 -15.79 -7.05 12.53
CA ILE A 62 -16.42 -7.28 13.83
C ILE A 62 -17.08 -5.97 14.25
N PRO A 63 -18.42 -5.92 14.38
CA PRO A 63 -19.11 -4.73 14.84
C PRO A 63 -18.70 -4.38 16.27
N ASN A 64 -18.55 -3.10 16.57
CA ASN A 64 -18.40 -2.62 17.93
C ASN A 64 -19.79 -2.40 18.54
N GLN A 65 -19.94 -2.68 19.83
CA GLN A 65 -21.19 -2.39 20.57
C GLN A 65 -21.23 -0.94 21.05
N LEU A 66 -20.93 0.03 20.18
CA LEU A 66 -20.98 1.46 20.54
C LEU A 66 -22.20 2.11 19.89
N GLU A 67 -23.17 2.52 20.71
CA GLU A 67 -24.29 3.35 20.27
C GLU A 67 -23.83 4.79 20.00
N GLY A 68 -24.28 5.37 18.87
CA GLY A 68 -24.27 6.82 18.67
C GLY A 68 -22.98 7.47 18.14
N ARG A 69 -21.91 6.74 17.85
CA ARG A 69 -20.76 7.27 17.07
C ARG A 69 -20.30 6.23 16.06
N GLY A 70 -19.98 6.69 14.84
CA GLY A 70 -19.71 5.86 13.67
C GLY A 70 -18.95 4.55 13.94
N CYS A 71 -19.30 3.49 13.20
CA CYS A 71 -18.78 2.14 13.34
C CYS A 71 -17.25 2.11 13.53
N GLN A 72 -16.78 1.88 14.76
CA GLN A 72 -15.39 1.54 15.07
C GLN A 72 -15.22 0.03 14.96
N CYS A 73 -15.72 -0.52 13.87
CA CYS A 73 -15.72 -1.96 13.68
C CYS A 73 -14.29 -2.43 13.42
N GLN A 74 -13.89 -3.51 14.08
CA GLN A 74 -12.55 -4.07 13.89
C GLN A 74 -12.53 -4.87 12.59
N ARG A 75 -11.73 -4.41 11.61
CA ARG A 75 -11.46 -5.19 10.40
C ARG A 75 -10.37 -6.22 10.67
N LEU A 76 -10.66 -7.45 10.31
CA LEU A 76 -9.72 -8.57 10.31
C LEU A 76 -9.48 -9.03 8.87
N VAL A 77 -8.26 -9.44 8.61
CA VAL A 77 -7.80 -9.86 7.29
C VAL A 77 -7.17 -11.24 7.38
N ARG A 78 -7.37 -12.04 6.34
CA ARG A 78 -6.71 -13.32 6.13
C ARG A 78 -6.24 -13.38 4.69
N ILE A 79 -5.03 -13.88 4.46
CA ILE A 79 -4.52 -14.09 3.10
C ILE A 79 -4.57 -15.59 2.80
N LYS A 80 -5.21 -15.94 1.68
CA LYS A 80 -5.35 -17.32 1.22
C LYS A 80 -4.14 -17.76 0.42
N SER A 81 -3.68 -16.91 -0.49
CA SER A 81 -2.59 -17.20 -1.40
C SER A 81 -2.03 -15.91 -1.97
N ILE A 82 -0.76 -15.96 -2.36
CA ILE A 82 -0.06 -14.88 -3.08
C ILE A 82 0.45 -15.48 -4.39
N ASP A 83 0.13 -14.85 -5.52
CA ASP A 83 0.60 -15.30 -6.82
C ASP A 83 2.14 -15.22 -6.91
N SER A 84 2.76 -16.29 -7.43
CA SER A 84 4.21 -16.34 -7.65
C SER A 84 4.70 -15.25 -8.62
N GLN A 85 3.84 -14.78 -9.54
CA GLN A 85 4.14 -13.70 -10.46
C GLN A 85 4.46 -12.36 -9.76
N LEU A 86 3.85 -12.12 -8.59
CA LEU A 86 4.13 -10.92 -7.79
C LEU A 86 5.60 -10.85 -7.37
N TYR A 87 6.15 -11.97 -6.89
CA TYR A 87 7.55 -12.05 -6.47
C TYR A 87 8.50 -11.89 -7.67
N ALA A 88 8.16 -12.46 -8.83
CA ALA A 88 8.94 -12.32 -10.05
C ALA A 88 8.98 -10.86 -10.54
N ARG A 89 7.84 -10.16 -10.55
CA ARG A 89 7.74 -8.74 -10.94
C ARG A 89 8.60 -7.85 -10.04
N ILE A 90 8.55 -8.08 -8.73
CA ILE A 90 9.34 -7.31 -7.76
C ILE A 90 10.83 -7.57 -7.96
N GLY A 91 11.22 -8.84 -8.14
CA GLY A 91 12.59 -9.23 -8.45
C GLY A 91 13.13 -8.52 -9.70
N ASN A 92 12.34 -8.46 -10.78
CA ASN A 92 12.73 -7.78 -12.01
C ASN A 92 12.84 -6.26 -11.83
N SER A 93 11.87 -5.63 -11.16
CA SER A 93 11.89 -4.18 -10.91
C SER A 93 13.07 -3.74 -10.04
N ALA A 94 13.52 -4.58 -9.11
CA ALA A 94 14.69 -4.31 -8.29
C ALA A 94 15.98 -4.35 -9.12
N ARG A 95 16.08 -5.33 -10.03
CA ARG A 95 17.23 -5.48 -10.94
C ARG A 95 17.29 -4.34 -11.96
N GLU A 96 16.14 -3.90 -12.49
CA GLU A 96 16.05 -2.72 -13.37
C GLU A 96 16.50 -1.43 -12.66
N LYS A 97 16.13 -1.23 -11.38
CA LYS A 97 16.59 -0.07 -10.61
C LYS A 97 18.09 -0.07 -10.35
N MET A 98 18.68 -1.25 -10.13
CA MET A 98 20.13 -1.40 -9.98
C MET A 98 20.86 -1.16 -11.31
N ALA A 99 20.30 -1.62 -12.43
CA ALA A 99 20.87 -1.43 -13.77
C ALA A 99 20.68 0.00 -14.33
N GLY A 100 19.61 0.70 -13.93
CA GLY A 100 19.23 2.03 -14.39
C GLY A 100 19.79 3.22 -13.59
N ALA A 101 20.70 2.99 -12.64
CA ALA A 101 21.31 4.04 -11.82
C ALA A 101 22.18 5.05 -12.62
N GLY A 102 22.28 4.90 -13.94
CA GLY A 102 22.76 5.92 -14.86
C GLY A 102 21.65 6.36 -15.81
N LYS A 103 21.17 7.60 -15.63
CA LYS A 103 20.28 8.39 -16.51
C LYS A 103 18.77 8.28 -16.24
N THR A 104 18.30 9.13 -15.31
CA THR A 104 17.06 9.90 -15.54
C THR A 104 17.29 11.34 -15.10
N PRO A 105 17.07 12.35 -15.96
CA PRO A 105 16.92 13.72 -15.50
C PRO A 105 15.68 13.77 -14.59
N ARG A 106 15.84 14.21 -13.34
CA ARG A 106 14.70 14.58 -12.51
C ARG A 106 13.97 15.72 -13.23
N MET A 107 12.79 15.44 -13.80
CA MET A 107 11.84 16.50 -14.09
C MET A 107 11.34 17.04 -12.75
N THR A 108 11.94 18.14 -12.30
CA THR A 108 11.33 19.04 -11.31
C THR A 108 10.07 19.62 -11.94
N THR A 109 8.91 19.01 -11.70
CA THR A 109 7.61 19.66 -11.92
C THR A 109 7.39 20.69 -10.82
N VAL A 110 8.22 21.73 -10.81
CA VAL A 110 7.92 22.97 -10.10
C VAL A 110 6.92 23.71 -10.98
N PRO A 111 5.68 23.96 -10.53
CA PRO A 111 4.77 24.82 -11.28
C PRO A 111 5.43 26.21 -11.41
N PRO A 112 5.31 26.89 -12.56
CA PRO A 112 5.85 28.24 -12.72
C PRO A 112 5.35 29.14 -11.58
N THR A 113 6.27 29.88 -10.96
CA THR A 113 6.04 30.57 -9.68
C THR A 113 4.93 31.62 -9.70
N GLU A 114 4.41 32.02 -10.86
CA GLU A 114 3.27 32.95 -10.95
C GLU A 114 2.26 32.54 -12.02
N LEU A 115 1.42 31.56 -11.70
CA LEU A 115 0.18 31.34 -12.45
C LEU A 115 -0.79 32.51 -12.19
N ASN A 116 -1.29 33.13 -13.27
CA ASN A 116 -2.33 34.16 -13.20
C ASN A 116 -3.60 33.58 -12.54
N ARG A 117 -4.40 34.45 -11.93
CA ARG A 117 -5.67 34.14 -11.24
C ARG A 117 -6.56 33.22 -12.08
N GLU A 118 -6.82 33.53 -13.35
CA GLU A 118 -7.63 32.67 -14.23
C GLU A 118 -7.10 31.22 -14.35
N GLN A 119 -5.78 31.03 -14.44
CA GLN A 119 -5.17 29.71 -14.58
C GLN A 119 -5.29 28.90 -13.28
N LYS A 120 -5.21 29.56 -12.12
CA LYS A 120 -5.47 28.93 -10.82
C LYS A 120 -6.93 28.48 -10.69
N TRP A 121 -7.87 29.29 -11.16
CA TRP A 121 -9.29 28.94 -11.18
C TRP A 121 -9.58 27.74 -12.06
N GLN A 122 -9.02 27.69 -13.28
CA GLN A 122 -9.17 26.54 -14.18
C GLN A 122 -8.62 25.24 -13.57
N MET A 123 -7.50 25.29 -12.84
CA MET A 123 -6.95 24.13 -12.17
C MET A 123 -7.78 23.66 -10.96
N MET A 124 -8.44 24.56 -10.24
CA MET A 124 -9.36 24.17 -9.17
C MET A 124 -10.59 23.45 -9.73
N LEU A 125 -11.13 23.93 -10.84
CA LEU A 125 -12.29 23.32 -11.51
C LEU A 125 -11.96 21.94 -12.11
N SER A 126 -10.74 21.75 -12.66
CA SER A 126 -10.36 20.45 -13.23
C SER A 126 -10.19 19.34 -12.20
N LYS A 127 -9.90 19.68 -10.93
CA LYS A 127 -9.85 18.71 -9.83
C LYS A 127 -11.24 18.34 -9.30
N SER A 128 -12.20 19.28 -9.31
CA SER A 128 -13.55 19.02 -8.80
C SER A 128 -14.46 18.26 -9.78
N MET A 129 -14.11 18.22 -11.08
CA MET A 129 -14.94 17.58 -12.12
C MET A 129 -14.57 16.12 -12.44
N ARG A 130 -13.65 15.47 -11.71
CA ARG A 130 -13.49 14.01 -11.78
C ARG A 130 -14.48 13.32 -10.83
N ARG A 131 -15.74 13.31 -11.23
CA ARG A 131 -16.74 12.32 -10.79
C ARG A 131 -17.34 11.68 -12.03
#